data_AF-A0A8C5WBT9-F1
#
_entry.id   AF-A0A8C5WBT9-F1
#
_cell.length_a   1.000
_cell.length_b   1.000
_cell.length_c   1.000
_cell.angle_alpha   90.00
_cell.angle_beta   90.00
_cell.angle_gamma   90.00
#
_symmetry.space_group_name_H-M   'P 1'
#
loop_
_entity.id
_entity.type
_entity.pdbx_description
1 polymer ?
#
loop_
_entity_poly.entity_id
_entity_poly.type
_entity_poly.pdbx_seq_one_letter_code
_entity_poly.pdbx_strand_id
1 'polypeptide(L)'
;VAGNHHAWEAGSPHQLPAAPAGPRGPGASTARGDVICYYGNRGEPEPIVLTPGVYGLSNALLDTPWRKLCFGKKLFQEAVARSQALPKDVLVAQLLDVLSNEEAQLPDPAIEDQGQEYVQPILNKYAAVCVRCPGYGTRTNTIILVDADGHVTFTERSMLDKDPSRWEISTHEFTLQS
;
A
#
# COMPACT_ATOMS: atom_id res chain seq x y z
N VAL A 1 21.93 20.62 -23.09
CA VAL A 1 21.65 20.41 -24.52
C VAL A 1 22.19 19.05 -24.91
N ALA A 2 21.28 18.09 -25.08
CA ALA A 2 21.39 16.85 -25.86
C ALA A 2 20.07 16.10 -25.56
N GLY A 3 19.10 16.23 -26.46
CA GLY A 3 17.78 15.63 -26.33
C GLY A 3 17.75 14.20 -26.86
N ASN A 4 17.01 13.34 -26.19
CA ASN A 4 16.52 12.09 -26.78
C ASN A 4 15.01 12.20 -26.94
N HIS A 5 14.59 12.32 -28.20
CA HIS A 5 13.20 12.17 -28.60
C HIS A 5 12.88 10.67 -28.65
N HIS A 6 12.03 10.20 -27.75
CA HIS A 6 11.27 8.97 -27.96
C HIS A 6 9.81 9.35 -28.13
N ALA A 7 9.30 9.12 -29.35
CA ALA A 7 7.91 9.28 -29.69
C ALA A 7 7.09 8.23 -28.90
N TRP A 8 6.07 8.70 -28.19
CA TRP A 8 5.06 7.86 -27.57
C TRP A 8 4.01 7.50 -28.63
N GLU A 9 3.97 6.25 -29.05
CA GLU A 9 2.80 5.71 -29.75
C GLU A 9 1.73 5.36 -28.70
N ALA A 10 0.55 5.97 -28.84
CA ALA A 10 -0.59 5.68 -27.99
C ALA A 10 -1.13 4.27 -28.33
N GLY A 11 -0.87 3.30 -27.45
CA GLY A 11 -1.54 2.00 -27.48
C GLY A 11 -3.05 2.16 -27.29
N SER A 12 -3.83 1.35 -27.99
CA SER A 12 -5.30 1.35 -27.95
C SER A 12 -5.84 1.14 -26.53
N PRO A 13 -7.02 1.69 -26.18
CA PRO A 13 -7.64 1.44 -24.89
C PRO A 13 -7.99 -0.05 -24.77
N HIS A 14 -7.24 -0.78 -23.94
CA HIS A 14 -7.60 -2.13 -23.55
C HIS A 14 -8.78 -2.04 -22.58
N GLN A 15 -9.96 -2.41 -23.09
CA GLN A 15 -11.15 -2.56 -22.28
C GLN A 15 -11.02 -3.85 -21.48
N LEU A 16 -11.04 -3.75 -20.15
CA LEU A 16 -10.99 -4.92 -19.26
C LEU A 16 -12.16 -5.85 -19.60
N PRO A 17 -11.94 -7.15 -19.82
CA PRO A 17 -13.03 -8.09 -20.02
C PRO A 17 -13.91 -8.16 -18.77
N ALA A 18 -15.22 -8.28 -18.97
CA ALA A 18 -16.14 -8.52 -17.88
C ALA A 18 -15.78 -9.82 -17.16
N ALA A 19 -15.67 -9.77 -15.82
CA ALA A 19 -15.36 -10.95 -15.03
C ALA A 19 -16.41 -12.05 -15.27
N PRO A 20 -16.01 -13.30 -15.55
CA PRO A 20 -16.97 -14.39 -15.66
C PRO A 20 -17.63 -14.64 -14.32
N ALA A 21 -18.96 -14.79 -14.32
CA ALA A 21 -19.73 -15.16 -13.14
C ALA A 21 -19.40 -16.61 -12.73
N GLY A 22 -18.33 -16.76 -11.94
CA GLY A 22 -17.97 -18.01 -11.27
C GLY A 22 -18.92 -18.31 -10.10
N PRO A 23 -18.99 -19.57 -9.65
CA PRO A 23 -19.88 -19.96 -8.56
C PRO A 23 -19.52 -19.21 -7.28
N ARG A 24 -20.54 -18.63 -6.64
CA ARG A 24 -20.42 -17.88 -5.37
C ARG A 24 -19.93 -18.80 -4.26
N GLY A 25 -18.64 -18.77 -3.96
CA GLY A 25 -18.07 -19.35 -2.74
C GLY A 25 -18.33 -18.46 -1.53
N PRO A 26 -18.37 -19.00 -0.30
CA PRO A 26 -18.61 -18.22 0.91
C PRO A 26 -17.30 -17.54 1.33
N GLY A 27 -17.18 -16.25 1.04
CA GLY A 27 -16.05 -15.44 1.49
C GLY A 27 -16.22 -14.03 0.93
N ALA A 28 -16.52 -13.08 1.80
CA ALA A 28 -17.00 -11.75 1.44
C ALA A 28 -16.02 -10.97 0.53
N SER A 29 -16.19 -11.12 -0.78
CA SER A 29 -16.22 -9.96 -1.69
C SER A 29 -17.25 -8.99 -1.12
N THR A 30 -17.01 -7.68 -1.22
CA THR A 30 -17.78 -6.62 -0.55
C THR A 30 -19.29 -6.89 -0.57
N ALA A 31 -20.08 -6.35 0.36
CA ALA A 31 -21.52 -6.63 0.45
C ALA A 31 -22.32 -6.39 -0.87
N ARG A 32 -21.71 -5.72 -1.86
CA ARG A 32 -22.24 -5.43 -3.20
C ARG A 32 -21.73 -6.36 -4.32
N GLY A 33 -20.85 -7.33 -4.04
CA GLY A 33 -20.28 -8.23 -5.04
C GLY A 33 -19.11 -7.63 -5.82
N ASP A 34 -18.45 -6.60 -5.28
CA ASP A 34 -17.30 -5.97 -5.94
C ASP A 34 -16.08 -6.89 -5.90
N VAL A 35 -15.31 -6.89 -6.98
CA VAL A 35 -14.07 -7.65 -7.10
C VAL A 35 -12.89 -6.70 -6.96
N ILE A 36 -11.96 -7.03 -6.06
CA ILE A 36 -10.69 -6.32 -5.92
C ILE A 36 -9.64 -7.11 -6.70
N CYS A 37 -8.88 -6.41 -7.55
CA CYS A 37 -7.81 -7.02 -8.34
C CYS A 37 -6.48 -6.30 -8.12
N TYR A 38 -5.38 -7.06 -8.20
CA TYR A 38 -4.03 -6.53 -8.37
C TYR A 38 -3.62 -6.65 -9.84
N TYR A 39 -3.12 -5.55 -10.39
CA TYR A 39 -2.59 -5.49 -11.75
C TYR A 39 -1.48 -4.44 -11.81
N GLY A 40 -0.49 -4.66 -12.67
CA GLY A 40 0.65 -3.76 -12.78
C GLY A 40 1.40 -3.92 -14.10
N ASN A 41 2.40 -3.08 -14.32
CA ASN A 41 3.28 -3.13 -15.49
C ASN A 41 4.34 -4.26 -15.41
N ARG A 42 4.33 -5.04 -14.33
CA ARG A 42 5.17 -6.21 -14.07
C ARG A 42 4.30 -7.27 -13.38
N GLY A 43 4.68 -8.54 -13.53
CA GLY A 43 3.95 -9.66 -12.95
C GLY A 43 3.06 -10.34 -13.99
N GLU A 44 1.92 -10.87 -13.55
CA GLU A 44 0.99 -11.55 -14.42
C GLU A 44 0.39 -10.60 -15.48
N PRO A 45 0.22 -11.05 -16.73
CA PRO A 45 -0.37 -10.23 -17.79
C PRO A 45 -1.88 -9.99 -17.59
N GLU A 46 -2.54 -10.83 -16.79
CA GLU A 46 -3.96 -10.72 -16.46
C GLU A 46 -4.14 -10.22 -15.01
N PRO A 47 -5.21 -9.46 -14.71
CA PRO A 47 -5.51 -9.04 -13.35
C PRO A 47 -5.68 -10.23 -12.39
N ILE A 48 -4.99 -10.18 -11.25
CA ILE A 48 -5.11 -11.19 -10.20
C ILE A 48 -6.26 -10.80 -9.26
N VAL A 49 -7.30 -11.63 -9.19
CA VAL A 49 -8.42 -11.45 -8.25
C VAL A 49 -7.95 -11.70 -6.82
N LEU A 50 -8.16 -10.74 -5.93
CA LEU A 50 -7.79 -10.84 -4.52
C LEU A 50 -8.97 -11.38 -3.71
N THR A 51 -8.74 -12.52 -3.02
CA THR A 51 -9.69 -13.03 -2.02
C THR A 51 -9.56 -12.25 -0.71
N PRO A 52 -10.54 -12.31 0.21
CA PRO A 52 -10.42 -11.68 1.51
C PRO A 52 -9.11 -12.08 2.23
N GLY A 53 -8.33 -11.10 2.68
CA GLY A 53 -7.02 -11.35 3.26
C GLY A 53 -6.18 -10.08 3.46
N VAL A 54 -4.93 -10.28 3.87
CA VAL A 54 -3.95 -9.19 4.07
C VAL A 54 -2.86 -9.31 3.01
N TYR A 55 -2.75 -8.28 2.19
CA TYR A 55 -1.76 -8.18 1.12
C TYR A 55 -0.79 -7.03 1.41
N GLY A 56 0.46 -7.19 0.98
CA GLY A 56 1.47 -6.18 1.06
C GLY A 56 1.94 -5.79 -0.34
N LEU A 57 2.05 -4.48 -0.59
CA LEU A 57 2.68 -3.96 -1.78
C LEU A 57 3.78 -2.98 -1.38
N SER A 58 4.94 -3.12 -2.00
CA SER A 58 6.05 -2.18 -1.90
C SER A 58 6.57 -1.89 -3.31
N ASN A 59 7.82 -1.46 -3.44
CA ASN A 59 8.47 -1.25 -4.74
C ASN A 59 8.85 -2.57 -5.45
N ALA A 60 8.00 -3.58 -5.36
CA ALA A 60 8.16 -4.92 -5.89
C ALA A 60 6.80 -5.51 -6.27
N LEU A 61 6.76 -6.77 -6.72
CA LEU A 61 5.50 -7.47 -6.97
C LEU A 61 4.71 -7.68 -5.66
N LEU A 62 3.39 -7.87 -5.78
CA LEU A 62 2.51 -8.16 -4.65
C LEU A 62 3.11 -9.27 -3.76
N ASP A 63 3.15 -9.02 -2.45
CA ASP A 63 3.65 -9.95 -1.43
C ASP A 63 5.09 -10.44 -1.62
N THR A 64 5.92 -9.72 -2.38
CA THR A 64 7.38 -9.95 -2.39
C THR A 64 7.90 -9.95 -0.94
N PRO A 65 8.61 -11.00 -0.49
CA PRO A 65 8.84 -11.27 0.94
C PRO A 65 9.97 -10.45 1.54
N TRP A 66 9.96 -9.14 1.29
CA TRP A 66 10.82 -8.19 1.98
C TRP A 66 10.50 -8.21 3.47
N ARG A 67 11.52 -8.29 4.33
CA ARG A 67 11.34 -8.36 5.77
C ARG A 67 10.56 -7.17 6.31
N LYS A 68 10.78 -5.97 5.75
CA LYS A 68 9.99 -4.77 6.08
C LYS A 68 8.50 -4.95 5.78
N LEU A 69 8.19 -5.63 4.68
CA LEU A 69 6.81 -5.87 4.27
C LEU A 69 6.15 -6.90 5.18
N CYS A 70 6.84 -8.01 5.46
CA CYS A 70 6.38 -9.02 6.40
C CYS A 70 6.15 -8.44 7.80
N PHE A 71 7.09 -7.61 8.27
CA PHE A 71 6.99 -6.90 9.54
C PHE A 71 5.81 -5.91 9.58
N GLY A 72 5.66 -5.08 8.54
CA GLY A 72 4.53 -4.17 8.41
C GLY A 72 3.18 -4.91 8.38
N LYS A 73 3.08 -6.02 7.62
CA LYS A 73 1.89 -6.88 7.60
C LYS A 73 1.56 -7.45 8.97
N LYS A 74 2.57 -7.90 9.73
CA LYS A 74 2.40 -8.38 11.10
C LYS A 74 1.81 -7.28 12.00
N LEU A 75 2.42 -6.09 12.03
CA LEU A 75 1.94 -4.97 12.84
C LEU A 75 0.53 -4.53 12.44
N PHE A 76 0.24 -4.51 11.13
CA PHE A 76 -1.09 -4.23 10.60
C PHE A 76 -2.13 -5.24 11.11
N GLN A 77 -1.82 -6.54 11.02
CA GLN A 77 -2.70 -7.61 11.52
C GLN A 77 -2.96 -7.49 13.02
N GLU A 78 -1.94 -7.14 13.81
CA GLU A 78 -2.10 -6.88 15.24
C GLU A 78 -3.01 -5.68 15.52
N ALA A 79 -2.87 -4.58 14.78
CA ALA A 79 -3.74 -3.41 14.89
C ALA A 79 -5.20 -3.75 14.54
N VAL A 80 -5.43 -4.47 13.43
CA VAL A 80 -6.77 -4.91 13.02
C VAL A 80 -7.38 -5.91 14.00
N ALA A 81 -6.60 -6.83 14.57
CA ALA A 81 -7.10 -7.77 15.56
C ALA A 81 -7.55 -7.05 16.85
N ARG A 82 -6.81 -6.02 17.28
CA ARG A 82 -7.18 -5.20 18.46
C ARG A 82 -8.38 -4.28 18.21
N SER A 83 -8.65 -3.93 16.96
CA SER A 83 -9.67 -2.93 16.62
C SER A 83 -11.10 -3.40 16.79
N GLN A 84 -11.34 -4.72 16.87
CA GLN A 84 -12.68 -5.29 17.06
C GLN A 84 -13.40 -4.78 18.32
N ALA A 85 -12.66 -4.23 19.28
CA ALA A 85 -13.18 -3.66 20.52
C ALA A 85 -12.90 -2.15 20.68
N LEU A 86 -12.40 -1.47 19.65
CA LEU A 86 -11.92 -0.09 19.76
C LEU A 86 -12.67 0.87 18.81
N PRO A 87 -12.79 2.15 19.19
CA PRO A 87 -13.27 3.18 18.29
C PRO A 87 -12.43 3.30 16.99
N LYS A 88 -13.08 3.72 15.91
CA LYS A 88 -12.48 3.85 14.56
C LYS A 88 -11.23 4.75 14.55
N ASP A 89 -11.26 5.86 15.26
CA ASP A 89 -10.15 6.80 15.41
C ASP A 89 -8.93 6.17 16.08
N VAL A 90 -9.13 5.24 17.02
CA VAL A 90 -8.04 4.48 17.65
C VAL A 90 -7.40 3.52 16.64
N LEU A 91 -8.19 2.85 15.79
CA LEU A 91 -7.64 2.03 14.70
C LEU A 91 -6.82 2.89 13.72
N VAL A 92 -7.35 4.05 13.31
CA VAL A 92 -6.62 4.97 12.42
C VAL A 92 -5.29 5.38 13.04
N ALA A 93 -5.27 5.76 14.32
CA ALA A 93 -4.05 6.12 15.03
C ALA A 93 -3.04 4.94 15.06
N GLN A 94 -3.48 3.73 15.41
CA GLN A 94 -2.61 2.55 15.41
C GLN A 94 -2.04 2.24 14.02
N LEU A 95 -2.83 2.36 12.96
CA LEU A 95 -2.35 2.15 11.60
C LEU A 95 -1.36 3.23 11.15
N LEU A 96 -1.58 4.49 11.55
CA LEU A 96 -0.61 5.56 11.35
C LEU A 96 0.70 5.30 12.11
N ASP A 97 0.65 4.69 13.30
CA ASP A 97 1.85 4.29 14.04
C ASP A 97 2.62 3.19 13.29
N VAL A 98 1.93 2.19 12.74
CA VAL A 98 2.55 1.18 11.86
C VAL A 98 3.28 1.85 10.69
N LEU A 99 2.62 2.79 10.01
CA LEU A 99 3.18 3.51 8.86
C LEU A 99 4.28 4.54 9.24
N SER A 100 4.45 4.84 10.52
CA SER A 100 5.54 5.67 11.06
C SER A 100 6.75 4.87 11.51
N ASN A 101 6.69 3.54 11.48
CA ASN A 101 7.77 2.71 12.02
C ASN A 101 9.05 2.81 11.16
N GLU A 102 10.12 3.34 11.76
CA GLU A 102 11.44 3.52 11.13
C GLU A 102 12.43 2.36 11.44
N GLU A 103 11.94 1.26 12.03
CA GLU A 103 12.77 0.12 12.40
C GLU A 103 13.24 -0.65 11.16
N ALA A 104 14.54 -0.62 10.93
CA ALA A 104 15.17 -1.32 9.82
C ALA A 104 15.10 -2.84 10.01
N GLN A 105 14.44 -3.54 9.10
CA GLN A 105 14.29 -4.99 9.14
C GLN A 105 15.43 -5.68 8.37
N LEU A 106 16.63 -5.69 8.94
CA LEU A 106 17.84 -6.26 8.33
C LEU A 106 18.31 -7.56 9.02
N PRO A 107 19.13 -8.40 8.35
CA PRO A 107 19.45 -8.35 6.91
C PRO A 107 18.22 -8.65 6.05
N ASP A 108 18.14 -8.13 4.82
CA ASP A 108 17.01 -8.40 3.91
C ASP A 108 17.54 -8.81 2.53
N PRO A 109 17.86 -10.10 2.34
CA PRO A 109 18.44 -10.59 1.08
C PRO A 109 17.57 -10.30 -0.15
N ALA A 110 16.24 -10.23 0.02
CA ALA A 110 15.32 -9.98 -1.08
C ALA A 110 15.29 -8.50 -1.51
N ILE A 111 15.52 -7.56 -0.58
CA ILE A 111 15.74 -6.15 -0.93
C ILE A 111 17.12 -5.98 -1.57
N GLU A 112 18.15 -6.63 -1.02
CA GLU A 112 19.53 -6.55 -1.51
C GLU A 112 19.64 -7.10 -2.95
N ASP A 113 19.04 -8.26 -3.23
CA ASP A 113 19.04 -8.87 -4.56
C ASP A 113 18.31 -8.01 -5.60
N GLN A 114 17.20 -7.35 -5.23
CA GLN A 114 16.49 -6.48 -6.17
C GLN A 114 17.20 -5.13 -6.37
N GLY A 115 17.73 -4.55 -5.30
CA GLY A 115 18.30 -3.22 -5.28
C GLY A 115 19.77 -3.13 -5.70
N GLN A 116 20.50 -4.24 -5.59
CA GLN A 116 21.93 -4.36 -5.90
C GLN A 116 22.73 -3.17 -5.32
N GLU A 117 23.71 -2.65 -6.06
CA GLU A 117 24.55 -1.52 -5.61
C GLU A 117 23.78 -0.22 -5.38
N TYR A 118 22.60 -0.04 -5.99
CA TYR A 118 21.82 1.21 -5.86
C TYR A 118 21.18 1.37 -4.48
N VAL A 119 20.77 0.27 -3.84
CA VAL A 119 20.10 0.31 -2.54
C VAL A 119 21.09 0.24 -1.38
N GLN A 120 22.27 -0.36 -1.58
CA GLN A 120 23.34 -0.46 -0.58
C GLN A 120 23.57 0.82 0.27
N PRO A 121 23.72 2.03 -0.31
CA PRO A 121 23.98 3.26 0.44
C PRO A 121 22.85 3.68 1.38
N ILE A 122 21.62 3.22 1.12
CA ILE A 122 20.41 3.60 1.87
C ILE A 122 19.67 2.39 2.45
N LEU A 123 20.27 1.18 2.41
CA LEU A 123 19.61 -0.09 2.71
C LEU A 123 19.00 -0.09 4.12
N ASN A 124 19.73 0.45 5.10
CA ASN A 124 19.27 0.59 6.47
C ASN A 124 18.01 1.47 6.62
N LYS A 125 17.79 2.42 5.71
CA LYS A 125 16.58 3.27 5.70
C LYS A 125 15.51 2.71 4.79
N TYR A 126 15.91 2.09 3.70
CA TYR A 126 15.01 1.47 2.73
C TYR A 126 14.35 0.20 3.29
N ALA A 127 14.99 -0.48 4.24
CA ALA A 127 14.48 -1.67 4.93
C ALA A 127 13.51 -1.37 6.09
N ALA A 128 13.05 -0.13 6.25
CA ALA A 128 12.01 0.25 7.22
C ALA A 128 10.64 0.44 6.54
N VAL A 129 9.55 0.38 7.31
CA VAL A 129 8.20 0.69 6.81
C VAL A 129 8.10 2.17 6.43
N CYS A 130 8.59 3.06 7.31
CA CYS A 130 8.74 4.48 7.06
C CYS A 130 10.17 4.79 6.59
N VAL A 131 10.34 5.10 5.31
CA VAL A 131 11.66 5.37 4.73
C VAL A 131 12.07 6.81 5.03
N ARG A 132 13.28 6.97 5.60
CA ARG A 132 13.85 8.26 6.00
C ARG A 132 15.32 8.34 5.63
N CYS A 133 15.64 9.00 4.53
CA CYS A 133 17.04 9.30 4.17
C CYS A 133 17.18 10.72 3.61
N PRO A 134 18.41 11.28 3.58
CA PRO A 134 18.64 12.57 2.93
C PRO A 134 18.18 12.54 1.47
N GLY A 135 17.28 13.45 1.10
CA GLY A 135 16.77 13.59 -0.27
C GLY A 135 15.71 12.59 -0.73
N TYR A 136 15.34 11.58 0.08
CA TYR A 136 14.29 10.61 -0.26
C TYR A 136 13.59 10.05 0.98
N GLY A 137 12.28 9.81 0.91
CA GLY A 137 11.55 9.19 2.02
C GLY A 137 10.04 9.42 1.98
N THR A 138 9.36 8.82 2.96
CA THR A 138 7.89 8.83 3.09
C THR A 138 7.36 10.21 3.47
N ARG A 139 6.77 10.96 2.54
CA ARG A 139 6.18 12.28 2.85
C ARG A 139 4.76 12.23 3.40
N THR A 140 4.06 11.12 3.13
CA THR A 140 2.64 10.98 3.36
C THR A 140 2.32 9.55 3.82
N ASN A 141 1.40 9.43 4.76
CA ASN A 141 0.77 8.18 5.16
C ASN A 141 -0.74 8.30 5.00
N THR A 142 -1.37 7.34 4.35
CA THR A 142 -2.81 7.37 4.06
C THR A 142 -3.47 6.11 4.59
N ILE A 143 -4.54 6.28 5.37
CA ILE A 143 -5.42 5.21 5.84
C ILE A 143 -6.77 5.39 5.15
N ILE A 144 -7.24 4.33 4.49
CA ILE A 144 -8.55 4.29 3.86
C ILE A 144 -9.33 3.13 4.49
N LEU A 145 -10.40 3.46 5.21
CA LEU A 145 -11.34 2.49 5.75
C LEU A 145 -12.63 2.58 4.94
N VAL A 146 -13.13 1.44 4.49
CA VAL A 146 -14.41 1.34 3.76
C VAL A 146 -15.25 0.29 4.48
N ASP A 147 -16.44 0.68 4.94
CA ASP A 147 -17.36 -0.24 5.59
C ASP A 147 -18.31 -0.94 4.59
N ALA A 148 -19.16 -1.84 5.10
CA ALA A 148 -20.09 -2.62 4.28
C ALA A 148 -21.16 -1.76 3.59
N ASP A 149 -21.50 -0.60 4.15
CA ASP A 149 -22.46 0.35 3.57
C ASP A 149 -21.78 1.27 2.53
N GLY A 150 -20.45 1.25 2.46
CA GLY A 150 -19.62 2.06 1.58
C GLY A 150 -19.33 3.45 2.13
N HIS A 151 -19.43 3.65 3.44
CA HIS A 151 -18.87 4.83 4.07
C HIS A 151 -17.35 4.70 4.07
N VAL A 152 -16.70 5.71 3.54
CA VAL A 152 -15.25 5.84 3.47
C VAL A 152 -14.79 6.81 4.54
N THR A 153 -13.78 6.40 5.30
CA THR A 153 -12.96 7.31 6.11
C THR A 153 -11.57 7.36 5.49
N PHE A 154 -11.22 8.51 4.93
CA PHE A 154 -9.91 8.78 4.35
C PHE A 154 -9.14 9.69 5.31
N THR A 155 -8.11 9.15 5.95
CA THR A 155 -7.20 9.93 6.81
C THR A 155 -5.84 9.99 6.16
N GLU A 156 -5.33 11.20 5.97
CA GLU A 156 -3.98 11.43 5.47
C GLU A 156 -3.15 12.20 6.49
N ARG A 157 -1.93 11.72 6.75
CA ARG A 157 -0.91 12.42 7.52
C ARG A 157 0.22 12.80 6.57
N SER A 158 0.43 14.10 6.36
CA SER A 158 1.38 14.65 5.37
C SER A 158 2.39 15.60 6.03
N MET A 159 3.65 15.55 5.59
CA MET A 159 4.70 16.46 6.05
C MET A 159 4.45 17.87 5.52
N LEU A 160 4.43 18.85 6.42
CA LEU A 160 4.24 20.27 6.06
C LEU A 160 5.42 20.83 5.26
N ASP A 161 6.63 20.39 5.57
CA ASP A 161 7.84 20.80 4.85
C ASP A 161 8.90 19.69 4.85
N LYS A 162 10.17 20.02 5.11
CA LYS A 162 11.30 19.08 5.17
C LYS A 162 11.60 18.64 6.60
N ASP A 163 11.02 19.28 7.61
CA ASP A 163 11.13 18.90 9.01
C ASP A 163 10.27 17.65 9.28
N PRO A 164 10.89 16.50 9.62
CA PRO A 164 10.19 15.25 9.84
C PRO A 164 9.35 15.24 11.13
N SER A 165 9.39 16.29 11.95
CA SER A 165 8.53 16.44 13.12
C SER A 165 7.22 17.19 12.81
N ARG A 166 7.12 17.84 11.65
CA ARG A 166 6.00 18.73 11.31
C ARG A 166 5.04 18.06 10.35
N TRP A 167 3.92 17.61 10.91
CA TRP A 167 2.87 16.91 10.19
C TRP A 167 1.53 17.63 10.32
N GLU A 168 0.74 17.55 9.27
CA GLU A 168 -0.70 17.80 9.32
C GLU A 168 -1.45 16.49 9.13
N ILE A 169 -2.60 16.37 9.79
CA ILE A 169 -3.53 15.26 9.61
C ILE A 169 -4.85 15.84 9.12
N SER A 170 -5.33 15.35 7.98
CA SER A 170 -6.66 15.62 7.46
C SER A 170 -7.48 14.34 7.48
N THR A 171 -8.79 14.47 7.68
CA THR A 171 -9.72 13.34 7.57
C THR A 171 -10.96 13.78 6.80
N HIS A 172 -11.33 12.96 5.82
CA HIS A 172 -12.49 13.16 4.98
C HIS A 172 -13.39 11.93 5.08
N GLU A 173 -14.68 12.17 5.26
CA GLU A 173 -15.70 11.12 5.28
C GLU A 173 -16.68 11.34 4.15
N PHE A 174 -16.97 10.29 3.39
CA PHE A 174 -17.88 10.33 2.25
C PHE A 174 -18.43 8.93 1.95
N THR A 175 -19.50 8.84 1.17
CA THR A 175 -20.09 7.57 0.76
C THR A 175 -19.77 7.30 -0.70
N LEU A 176 -19.38 6.07 -1.03
CA LEU A 176 -19.20 5.66 -2.42
C LEU A 176 -20.53 5.73 -3.16
N GLN A 177 -20.56 6.46 -4.28
CA GLN A 177 -21.71 6.48 -5.18
C GLN A 177 -21.73 5.17 -5.97
N SER A 178 -22.92 4.58 -6.04
CA SER A 178 -23.23 3.38 -6.83
C SER A 178 -23.57 3.70 -8.27
#